data_AF-A0A2E2ZC57-F1
#
_entry.id   AF-A0A2E2ZC57-F1
#
_cell.length_a   1.000
_cell.length_b   1.000
_cell.length_c   1.000
_cell.angle_alpha   90.00
_cell.angle_beta   90.00
_cell.angle_gamma   90.00
#
_symmetry.space_group_name_H-M   'P 1'
#
loop_
_entity.id
_entity.type
_entity.pdbx_description
1 polymer ?
#
loop_
_entity_poly.entity_id
_entity_poly.type
_entity_poly.pdbx_seq_one_letter_code
_entity_poly.pdbx_strand_id
1 'polypeptide(L)'
;MRPNPHNLLGTRKLPVIPEYFEKVNIEYKYNTINAVDKWINSKLKGRYAICKSVNISTTTNKIETVVQIGFENEKEASYFLLACPLLKYN
;
A
#
# COMPACT_ATOMS: atom_id res chain seq x y z
N MET A 1 7.46 -27.22 -6.90
CA MET A 1 6.97 -25.88 -6.52
C MET A 1 6.53 -25.94 -5.06
N ARG A 2 7.26 -25.31 -4.14
CA ARG A 2 6.80 -25.19 -2.74
C ARG A 2 5.86 -23.99 -2.67
N PRO A 3 4.54 -24.15 -2.40
CA PRO A 3 3.66 -23.02 -2.21
C PRO A 3 4.13 -22.25 -0.98
N ASN A 4 4.25 -20.93 -1.11
CA ASN A 4 4.71 -20.05 -0.04
C ASN A 4 3.68 -20.14 1.12
N PRO A 5 4.08 -20.48 2.37
CA PRO A 5 3.16 -20.70 3.49
C PRO A 5 2.22 -19.52 3.75
N HIS A 6 2.72 -18.30 3.54
CA HIS A 6 1.93 -17.07 3.66
C HIS A 6 0.84 -16.90 2.59
N ASN A 7 1.00 -17.56 1.43
CA ASN A 7 -0.02 -17.54 0.37
C ASN A 7 -1.16 -18.52 0.66
N LEU A 8 -0.89 -19.59 1.43
CA LEU A 8 -1.90 -20.55 1.86
C LEU A 8 -2.79 -20.01 2.98
N LEU A 9 -2.24 -19.15 3.84
CA LEU A 9 -2.90 -18.66 5.05
C LEU A 9 -3.68 -17.35 4.84
N GLY A 10 -3.62 -16.73 3.66
CA GLY A 10 -4.25 -15.41 3.42
C GLY A 10 -3.66 -14.28 4.27
N THR A 11 -2.56 -14.51 4.97
CA THR A 11 -1.96 -13.61 5.99
C THR A 11 -1.03 -12.54 5.40
N ARG A 12 -0.99 -12.39 4.08
CA ARG A 12 -0.20 -11.34 3.42
C ARG A 12 -0.79 -9.96 3.60
N LYS A 13 -2.12 -9.87 3.55
CA LYS A 13 -2.86 -8.63 3.79
C LYS A 13 -3.26 -8.57 5.25
N LEU A 14 -2.66 -7.65 5.99
CA LEU A 14 -3.08 -7.38 7.36
C LEU A 14 -4.24 -6.38 7.37
N PRO A 15 -5.22 -6.53 8.29
CA PRO A 15 -6.36 -5.62 8.39
C PRO A 15 -5.97 -4.25 8.98
N VAL A 16 -4.84 -4.19 9.71
CA VAL A 16 -4.32 -2.98 10.36
C VAL A 16 -2.88 -2.81 9.95
N ILE A 17 -2.42 -1.56 9.83
CA ILE A 17 -1.03 -1.21 9.57
C ILE A 17 -0.29 -1.19 10.93
N PRO A 18 0.62 -2.14 11.21
CA PRO A 18 1.45 -2.10 12.41
C PRO A 18 2.34 -0.86 12.44
N GLU A 19 2.78 -0.46 13.64
CA GLU A 19 3.60 0.76 13.79
C GLU A 19 4.98 0.64 13.15
N TYR A 20 5.56 -0.56 13.18
CA TYR A 20 6.86 -0.87 12.58
C TYR A 20 6.81 -1.09 11.05
N PHE A 21 5.64 -0.96 10.43
CA PHE A 21 5.54 -1.00 8.97
C PHE A 21 5.87 0.36 8.38
N GLU A 22 6.53 0.34 7.23
CA GLU A 22 6.82 1.55 6.47
C GLU A 22 5.54 2.07 5.80
N LYS A 23 5.13 3.28 6.18
CA LYS A 23 3.85 3.89 5.78
C LYS A 23 4.04 4.78 4.55
N VAL A 24 3.33 4.45 3.49
CA VAL A 24 3.28 5.23 2.25
C VAL A 24 1.87 5.76 2.06
N ASN A 25 1.74 7.07 1.86
CA ASN A 25 0.47 7.71 1.57
C ASN A 25 0.37 8.03 0.07
N ILE A 26 -0.74 7.68 -0.55
CA ILE A 26 -1.05 8.03 -1.93
C ILE A 26 -2.45 8.64 -2.00
N GLU A 27 -2.70 9.43 -3.05
CA GLU A 27 -4.02 10.03 -3.27
C GLU A 27 -5.09 8.94 -3.49
N TYR A 28 -6.25 9.10 -2.83
CA TYR A 28 -7.38 8.20 -3.05
C TYR A 28 -8.07 8.52 -4.37
N LYS A 29 -7.92 7.63 -5.36
CA LYS A 29 -8.73 7.64 -6.59
C LYS A 29 -9.65 6.43 -6.60
N TYR A 30 -10.70 6.49 -7.43
CA TYR A 30 -11.61 5.37 -7.61
C TYR A 30 -10.79 4.15 -8.09
N ASN A 31 -10.93 3.01 -7.41
CA ASN A 31 -10.24 1.75 -7.69
C ASN A 31 -8.75 1.66 -7.29
N THR A 32 -8.14 2.70 -6.68
CA THR A 32 -6.71 2.69 -6.29
C THR A 32 -6.38 1.55 -5.33
N ILE A 33 -7.26 1.27 -4.36
CA ILE A 33 -7.03 0.21 -3.36
C ILE A 33 -6.93 -1.17 -4.04
N ASN A 34 -7.85 -1.51 -4.93
CA ASN A 34 -7.83 -2.78 -5.64
C ASN A 34 -6.64 -2.87 -6.61
N ALA A 35 -6.31 -1.77 -7.28
CA ALA A 35 -5.17 -1.73 -8.20
C ALA A 35 -3.84 -1.92 -7.44
N VAL A 36 -3.67 -1.26 -6.30
CA VAL A 36 -2.50 -1.40 -5.41
C VAL A 36 -2.44 -2.80 -4.82
N ASP A 37 -3.55 -3.34 -4.32
CA ASP A 37 -3.64 -4.70 -3.77
C ASP A 37 -3.20 -5.74 -4.81
N LYS A 38 -3.72 -5.64 -6.04
CA LYS A 38 -3.33 -6.54 -7.15
C LYS A 38 -1.86 -6.38 -7.54
N TRP A 39 -1.36 -5.14 -7.55
CA TRP A 39 0.03 -4.86 -7.89
C TRP A 39 1.00 -5.42 -6.85
N ILE A 40 0.73 -5.18 -5.56
CA ILE A 40 1.53 -5.70 -4.44
C ILE A 40 1.50 -7.23 -4.44
N ASN A 41 0.33 -7.85 -4.58
CA ASN A 41 0.23 -9.32 -4.64
C ASN A 41 1.02 -9.92 -5.83
N SER A 42 1.12 -9.20 -6.94
CA SER A 42 1.82 -9.66 -8.16
C SER A 42 3.33 -9.43 -8.12
N LYS A 43 3.78 -8.31 -7.55
CA LYS A 43 5.19 -7.86 -7.62
C LYS A 43 5.97 -8.10 -6.33
N LEU A 44 5.31 -8.06 -5.19
CA LEU A 44 5.95 -8.11 -3.88
C LEU A 44 5.68 -9.44 -3.19
N LYS A 45 6.50 -9.73 -2.18
CA LYS A 45 6.36 -10.97 -1.42
C LYS A 45 6.14 -10.79 0.08
N GLY A 46 6.45 -9.63 0.64
CA GLY A 46 6.24 -9.34 2.06
C GLY A 46 4.77 -9.19 2.45
N ARG A 47 4.53 -9.00 3.75
CA ARG A 47 3.22 -8.60 4.26
C ARG A 47 3.01 -7.12 4.03
N TYR A 48 1.75 -6.76 3.82
CA TYR A 48 1.33 -5.38 3.62
C TYR A 48 -0.04 -5.15 4.23
N ALA A 49 -0.38 -3.89 4.48
CA ALA A 49 -1.69 -3.47 4.92
C ALA A 49 -2.12 -2.25 4.12
N ILE A 50 -3.40 -2.14 3.80
CA ILE A 50 -3.95 -0.99 3.08
C ILE A 50 -5.11 -0.45 3.89
N CYS A 51 -5.04 0.83 4.24
CA CYS A 51 -6.06 1.54 4.99
C CYS A 51 -6.48 2.81 4.26
N LYS A 52 -7.76 3.17 4.33
CA LYS A 52 -8.21 4.51 3.94
C LYS A 52 -7.93 5.45 5.10
N SER A 53 -7.18 6.50 4.83
CA SER A 53 -6.87 7.53 5.81
C SER A 53 -7.29 8.90 5.26
N VAL A 54 -7.29 9.91 6.10
CA VAL A 54 -7.52 11.29 5.69
C VAL A 54 -6.29 12.09 6.06
N ASN A 55 -5.81 12.89 5.11
CA ASN A 55 -4.70 13.79 5.34
C ASN A 55 -5.18 15.22 5.11
N ILE A 56 -4.66 16.14 5.92
CA ILE A 56 -4.95 17.55 5.79
C ILE A 56 -3.90 18.11 4.83
N SER A 57 -4.35 18.53 3.66
CA SER A 57 -3.46 19.11 2.66
C SER A 57 -2.91 20.43 3.17
N THR A 58 -1.60 20.51 3.45
CA THR A 58 -0.95 21.71 4.02
C THR A 58 -1.10 22.94 3.12
N THR A 59 -1.33 22.73 1.82
CA THR A 59 -1.45 23.81 0.83
C THR A 59 -2.87 24.39 0.76
N THR A 60 -3.90 23.58 0.99
CA THR A 60 -5.30 24.01 0.82
C THR A 60 -6.10 24.00 2.12
N ASN A 61 -5.52 23.51 3.23
CA ASN A 61 -6.18 23.24 4.51
C ASN A 61 -7.46 22.39 4.36
N LYS A 62 -7.59 21.64 3.26
CA LYS A 62 -8.72 20.75 3.01
C LYS A 62 -8.38 19.33 3.48
N ILE A 63 -9.42 18.64 3.91
CA ILE A 63 -9.36 17.22 4.25
C ILE A 63 -9.40 16.44 2.93
N GLU A 64 -8.27 15.84 2.56
CA GLU A 64 -8.14 14.98 1.38
C GLU A 64 -8.16 13.52 1.83
N THR A 65 -8.92 12.69 1.11
CA THR A 65 -8.89 11.25 1.36
C THR A 65 -7.64 10.68 0.73
N VAL A 66 -6.86 9.93 1.51
CA VAL A 66 -5.64 9.28 1.06
C VAL A 66 -5.72 7.78 1.32
N VAL A 67 -5.00 6.99 0.54
CA VAL A 67 -4.77 5.58 0.84
C VAL A 67 -3.42 5.48 1.52
N GLN A 68 -3.44 4.97 2.75
CA GLN A 68 -2.23 4.66 3.49
C GLN A 68 -1.91 3.18 3.32
N ILE A 69 -0.68 2.88 2.95
CA ILE A 69 -0.20 1.53 2.69
C ILE A 69 0.97 1.28 3.64
N GLY A 70 0.90 0.20 4.41
CA GLY A 70 2.00 -0.26 5.26
C GLY A 70 2.74 -1.40 4.60
N PHE A 71 4.06 -1.31 4.50
CA PHE A 71 4.93 -2.39 4.03
C PHE A 71 5.76 -2.94 5.18
N GLU A 72 5.88 -4.27 5.26
CA GLU A 72 6.76 -4.91 6.24
C GLU A 72 8.25 -4.64 5.96
N ASN A 73 8.62 -4.50 4.69
CA ASN A 73 10.00 -4.34 4.27
C ASN A 73 10.19 -2.99 3.57
N GLU A 74 11.07 -2.15 4.11
CA GLU A 74 11.40 -0.83 3.56
C GLU A 74 11.82 -0.91 2.08
N LYS A 75 12.56 -1.95 1.69
CA LYS A 75 12.98 -2.13 0.29
C LYS A 75 11.80 -2.30 -0.66
N GLU A 76 10.73 -2.96 -0.20
CA GLU A 76 9.49 -3.10 -0.98
C GLU A 76 8.70 -1.80 -1.05
N ALA A 77 8.73 -0.98 0.02
CA ALA A 77 8.15 0.36 0.02
C ALA A 77 8.85 1.28 -0.98
N SER A 78 10.19 1.32 -0.98
CA SER A 78 10.97 2.09 -1.96
C SER A 78 10.71 1.59 -3.39
N TYR A 79 10.66 0.27 -3.58
CA TYR A 79 10.32 -0.31 -4.88
C TYR A 79 8.92 0.07 -5.33
N PHE A 80 7.93 0.07 -4.44
CA PHE A 80 6.58 0.53 -4.72
C PHE A 80 6.55 1.99 -5.15
N LEU A 81 7.24 2.88 -4.43
CA LEU A 81 7.32 4.30 -4.77
C LEU A 81 7.93 4.54 -6.17
N LEU A 82 8.95 3.75 -6.54
CA LEU A 82 9.63 3.89 -7.83
C LEU A 82 8.84 3.24 -8.99
N ALA A 83 8.21 2.09 -8.73
CA ALA A 83 7.67 1.23 -9.77
C ALA A 83 6.13 1.29 -9.90
N CYS A 84 5.41 1.95 -8.99
CA CYS A 84 3.96 2.06 -9.05
C CYS A 84 3.53 3.10 -10.10
N PRO A 85 2.95 2.69 -11.24
CA PRO A 85 2.54 3.61 -12.31
C PRO A 85 1.31 4.44 -11.95
N LEU A 86 0.57 4.03 -10.91
CA LEU A 86 -0.63 4.73 -10.41
C LEU A 86 -0.30 6.10 -9.80
N LEU A 87 0.95 6.29 -9.37
CA LEU A 87 1.49 7.58 -8.90
C LEU A 87 1.93 8.50 -10.05
N LYS A 88 2.12 7.98 -11.26
CA LYS A 88 2.71 8.70 -12.41
C LYS A 88 1.69 9.36 -13.35
N TYR A 89 0.41 9.05 -13.26
CA TYR A 89 -0.62 9.74 -14.05
C TYR A 89 -1.28 10.83 -13.20
N ASN A 90 -0.66 12.01 -13.26
CA ASN A 90 -1.29 13.30 -13.09
C ASN A 90 -1.05 14.12 -14.35
#